data_AF-A0A6P1VUQ4-F1
#
_entry.id   AF-A0A6P1VUQ4-F1
#
_cell.length_a   1.000
_cell.length_b   1.000
_cell.length_c   1.000
_cell.angle_alpha   90.00
_cell.angle_beta   90.00
_cell.angle_gamma   90.00
#
_symmetry.space_group_name_H-M   'P 1'
#
loop_
_entity.id
_entity.type
_entity.pdbx_description
1 polymer ?
#
loop_
_entity_poly.entity_id
_entity_poly.type
_entity_poly.pdbx_seq_one_letter_code
_entity_poly.pdbx_strand_id
1 'polypeptide(L)'
;MIQQLLFGLLLFSLQVSAQESRPDPDHSRQAQFIQLPVLYYTPETRLGYDLLGVCLFRTDSSARTSNVDDGKIHTLNRQTVVEPRYTVFTYREHYLPRGMFLYTLFPEFYYGIGNETTDSQKELISYKSLRAYNRFLRQVRPGLFVGLQQQFFKTFDVNRSSEAPFPMNTLIGGLGSVVNGVGVAAVRDTRDTPGLVCRCIQHAIRSGAGQSVRLY
;
A
#
# COMPACT_ATOMS: atom_id res chain seq x y z
N MET A 1 -40.09 18.61 -1.10
CA MET A 1 -38.71 18.90 -0.63
C MET A 1 -37.68 17.83 -0.98
N ILE A 2 -38.05 16.55 -1.19
CA ILE A 2 -37.10 15.47 -1.55
C ILE A 2 -36.69 15.50 -3.05
N GLN A 3 -37.55 16.05 -3.92
CA GLN A 3 -37.34 16.07 -5.38
C GLN A 3 -36.30 17.12 -5.84
N GLN A 4 -35.99 18.14 -5.03
CA GLN A 4 -34.93 19.12 -5.34
C GLN A 4 -33.52 18.63 -4.95
N LEU A 5 -33.43 17.68 -4.01
CA LEU A 5 -32.15 17.04 -3.64
C LEU A 5 -31.67 16.04 -4.70
N LEU A 6 -32.60 15.38 -5.41
CA LEU A 6 -32.30 14.44 -6.50
C LEU A 6 -31.78 15.14 -7.77
N PHE A 7 -32.21 16.38 -8.04
CA PHE A 7 -31.72 17.16 -9.19
C PHE A 7 -30.33 17.77 -8.95
N GLY A 8 -29.96 18.05 -7.69
CA GLY A 8 -28.62 18.51 -7.33
C GLY A 8 -27.54 17.44 -7.46
N LEU A 9 -27.89 16.17 -7.21
CA LEU A 9 -26.97 15.03 -7.31
C LEU A 9 -26.73 14.56 -8.75
N LEU A 10 -27.63 14.92 -9.69
CA LEU A 10 -27.52 14.56 -11.11
C LEU A 10 -26.75 15.60 -11.95
N LEU A 11 -26.48 16.79 -11.40
CA LEU A 11 -25.65 17.81 -12.04
C LEU A 11 -24.20 17.83 -11.54
N PHE A 12 -23.86 17.07 -10.50
CA PHE A 12 -22.49 16.95 -9.99
C PHE A 12 -21.67 15.83 -10.68
N SER A 13 -22.27 15.11 -11.64
CA SER A 13 -21.71 13.89 -12.24
C SER A 13 -20.93 14.08 -13.56
N LEU A 14 -20.64 15.32 -13.99
CA LEU A 14 -19.99 15.56 -15.30
C LEU A 14 -18.80 16.54 -15.30
N GLN A 15 -18.11 16.70 -14.17
CA GLN A 15 -16.84 17.43 -14.11
C GLN A 15 -15.71 16.55 -13.57
N VAL A 16 -15.62 15.30 -14.04
CA VAL A 16 -14.32 14.61 -14.04
C VAL A 16 -13.57 15.14 -15.24
N SER A 17 -12.87 16.26 -15.04
CA SER A 17 -11.86 16.70 -16.00
C SER A 17 -10.71 15.70 -15.89
N ALA A 18 -10.67 14.74 -16.81
CA ALA A 18 -9.45 14.00 -17.07
C ALA A 18 -8.42 15.04 -17.52
N GLN A 19 -7.52 15.43 -16.61
CA GLN A 19 -6.46 16.37 -16.90
C GLN A 19 -5.45 15.65 -17.79
N GLU A 20 -5.74 15.61 -19.10
CA GLU A 20 -4.79 15.20 -20.11
C GLU A 20 -3.72 16.31 -20.16
N SER A 21 -2.73 16.17 -19.30
CA SER A 21 -1.53 17.00 -19.31
C SER A 21 -0.79 16.68 -20.60
N ARG A 22 -1.09 17.46 -21.66
CA ARG A 22 -0.30 17.45 -22.88
C ARG A 22 1.15 17.76 -22.50
N PRO A 23 2.13 16.93 -22.90
CA PRO A 23 3.53 17.26 -22.66
C PRO A 23 3.87 18.49 -23.51
N ASP A 24 4.02 19.64 -22.85
CA ASP A 24 4.61 20.82 -23.46
C ASP A 24 6.09 20.49 -23.78
N PRO A 25 6.58 20.73 -25.01
CA PRO A 25 7.87 20.21 -25.46
C PRO A 25 9.08 20.96 -24.90
N ASP A 26 8.89 21.94 -24.02
CA ASP A 26 9.97 22.83 -23.57
C ASP A 26 9.90 23.14 -22.07
N HIS A 27 10.43 22.22 -21.25
CA HIS A 27 11.30 22.51 -20.08
C HIS A 27 11.52 21.23 -19.23
N SER A 28 12.75 20.74 -19.27
CA SER A 28 13.28 19.45 -18.79
C SER A 28 13.27 19.17 -17.26
N ARG A 29 12.31 19.71 -16.49
CA ARG A 29 12.28 19.56 -15.02
C ARG A 29 10.90 19.46 -14.37
N GLN A 30 9.81 19.30 -15.14
CA GLN A 30 8.48 19.22 -14.52
C GLN A 30 8.26 17.85 -13.88
N ALA A 31 7.92 17.86 -12.59
CA ALA A 31 7.44 16.68 -11.91
C ALA A 31 6.07 16.31 -12.50
N GLN A 32 5.92 15.08 -12.97
CA GLN A 32 4.64 14.57 -13.46
C GLN A 32 3.90 13.94 -12.30
N PHE A 33 2.68 14.43 -12.04
CA PHE A 33 1.83 13.90 -10.99
C PHE A 33 0.53 13.35 -11.59
N ILE A 34 0.21 12.12 -11.22
CA ILE A 34 -0.95 11.37 -11.71
C ILE A 34 -1.70 10.86 -10.48
N GLN A 35 -3.00 11.16 -10.40
CA GLN A 35 -3.88 10.59 -9.39
C GLN A 35 -5.01 9.81 -10.06
N LEU A 36 -5.29 8.62 -9.55
CA LEU A 36 -6.27 7.69 -10.09
C LEU A 36 -7.19 7.23 -8.94
N PRO A 37 -8.40 7.81 -8.82
CA PRO A 37 -9.41 7.27 -7.94
C PRO A 37 -10.00 5.99 -8.54
N VAL A 38 -10.18 4.97 -7.71
CA VAL A 38 -10.76 3.68 -8.09
C VAL A 38 -11.88 3.35 -7.12
N LEU A 39 -13.03 2.96 -7.65
CA LEU A 39 -14.14 2.41 -6.87
C LEU A 39 -14.29 0.93 -7.23
N TYR A 40 -14.45 0.08 -6.23
CA TYR A 40 -14.62 -1.36 -6.45
C TYR A 40 -15.58 -1.96 -5.43
N TYR A 41 -16.12 -3.14 -5.76
CA TYR A 41 -17.00 -3.89 -4.89
C TYR A 41 -16.54 -5.34 -4.83
N THR A 42 -16.37 -5.87 -3.62
CA THR A 42 -16.11 -7.30 -3.41
C THR A 42 -17.11 -7.89 -2.41
N PRO A 43 -17.50 -9.16 -2.55
CA PRO A 43 -18.32 -9.84 -1.54
C PRO A 43 -17.72 -9.79 -0.13
N GLU A 44 -16.39 -9.80 -0.03
CA GLU A 44 -15.64 -9.87 1.22
C GLU A 44 -15.60 -8.52 1.95
N THR A 45 -15.38 -7.40 1.23
CA THR A 45 -15.17 -6.07 1.85
C THR A 45 -16.27 -5.06 1.54
N ARG A 46 -17.28 -5.46 0.75
CA ARG A 46 -18.31 -4.60 0.16
C ARG A 46 -17.68 -3.51 -0.71
N LEU A 47 -18.36 -2.36 -0.84
CA LEU A 47 -17.86 -1.21 -1.58
C LEU A 47 -16.58 -0.67 -0.90
N GLY A 48 -15.55 -0.45 -1.71
CA GLY A 48 -14.31 0.20 -1.32
C GLY A 48 -13.97 1.32 -2.30
N TYR A 49 -13.26 2.32 -1.79
CA TYR A 49 -12.62 3.35 -2.59
C TYR A 49 -11.12 3.28 -2.38
N ASP A 50 -10.38 3.45 -3.46
CA ASP A 50 -8.93 3.53 -3.49
C ASP A 50 -8.50 4.81 -4.20
N LEU A 51 -7.41 5.40 -3.74
CA LEU A 51 -6.78 6.55 -4.36
C LEU A 51 -5.31 6.24 -4.56
N LEU A 52 -4.93 6.08 -5.83
CA LEU A 52 -3.56 5.85 -6.23
C LEU A 52 -2.95 7.17 -6.71
N GLY A 53 -1.84 7.58 -6.11
CA GLY A 53 -1.05 8.73 -6.55
C GLY A 53 0.32 8.27 -7.05
N VAL A 54 0.82 8.88 -8.11
CA VAL A 54 2.16 8.65 -8.65
C VAL A 54 2.77 9.98 -9.03
N CYS A 55 3.94 10.28 -8.46
CA CYS A 55 4.76 11.43 -8.77
C CYS A 55 6.09 10.96 -9.35
N LEU A 56 6.39 11.41 -10.56
CA LEU A 56 7.66 11.16 -11.25
C LEU A 56 8.42 12.47 -11.34
N PHE A 57 9.69 12.48 -10.93
CA PHE A 57 10.52 13.67 -11.02
C PHE A 57 11.98 13.31 -11.26
N ARG A 58 12.76 14.25 -11.79
CA ARG A 58 14.21 14.08 -11.97
C ARG A 58 14.93 15.08 -11.09
N THR A 59 15.89 14.59 -10.30
CA THR A 59 16.72 15.45 -9.44
C THR A 59 17.85 16.11 -10.24
N ASP A 60 18.29 15.48 -11.33
CA ASP A 60 19.32 16.01 -12.23
C ASP A 60 19.12 15.50 -13.67
N SER A 61 19.76 16.15 -14.65
CA SER A 61 19.73 15.67 -16.04
C SER A 61 20.44 14.32 -16.20
N SER A 62 21.49 14.07 -15.42
CA SER A 62 22.27 12.81 -15.44
C SER A 62 21.65 11.67 -14.63
N ALA A 63 20.71 11.98 -13.72
CA ALA A 63 20.09 10.97 -12.86
C ALA A 63 18.82 10.39 -13.50
N ARG A 64 18.56 9.10 -13.28
CA ARG A 64 17.26 8.49 -13.64
C ARG A 64 16.09 9.16 -12.93
N THR A 65 14.90 8.97 -13.51
CA THR A 65 13.65 9.49 -12.96
C THR A 65 13.35 8.82 -11.62
N SER A 66 13.25 9.63 -10.57
CA SER A 66 12.75 9.27 -9.25
C SER A 66 11.23 9.10 -9.28
N ASN A 67 10.72 8.25 -8.39
CA ASN A 67 9.30 7.98 -8.29
C ASN A 67 8.86 7.95 -6.82
N VAL A 68 7.73 8.59 -6.54
CA VAL A 68 7.00 8.48 -5.29
C VAL A 68 5.58 8.08 -5.64
N ASP A 69 5.11 6.98 -5.09
CA ASP A 69 3.76 6.48 -5.34
C ASP A 69 3.06 6.21 -4.01
N ASP A 70 1.75 6.43 -3.95
CA ASP A 70 0.96 6.18 -2.76
C ASP A 70 -0.35 5.48 -3.13
N GLY A 71 -0.76 4.52 -2.29
CA GLY A 71 -2.08 3.91 -2.35
C GLY A 71 -2.85 4.12 -1.05
N LYS A 72 -4.14 4.45 -1.15
CA LYS A 72 -5.01 4.71 0.00
C LYS A 72 -6.35 4.02 -0.22
N ILE A 73 -6.51 2.87 0.42
CA ILE A 73 -7.70 2.05 0.34
C ILE A 73 -8.52 2.24 1.60
N HIS A 74 -9.82 2.44 1.42
CA HIS A 74 -10.79 2.47 2.50
C HIS A 74 -12.07 1.74 2.09
N THR A 75 -12.56 0.85 2.96
CA THR A 75 -13.75 0.04 2.69
C THR A 75 -14.91 0.43 3.60
N LEU A 76 -16.15 0.12 3.19
CA LEU A 76 -17.33 0.30 4.04
C LEU A 76 -17.27 -0.52 5.34
N ASN A 77 -16.47 -1.58 5.37
CA ASN A 77 -16.21 -2.39 6.56
C ASN A 77 -15.13 -1.77 7.47
N ARG A 78 -14.81 -0.48 7.30
CA ARG A 78 -13.82 0.27 8.10
C ARG A 78 -12.40 -0.30 8.03
N GLN A 79 -12.07 -0.99 6.95
CA GLN A 79 -10.68 -1.37 6.67
C GLN A 79 -9.98 -0.19 6.01
N THR A 80 -8.76 0.11 6.43
CA THR A 80 -7.96 1.22 5.92
C THR A 80 -6.55 0.74 5.65
N VAL A 81 -6.03 1.00 4.45
CA VAL A 81 -4.65 0.73 4.07
C VAL A 81 -4.06 1.97 3.45
N VAL A 82 -2.89 2.40 3.92
CA VAL A 82 -2.16 3.54 3.37
C VAL A 82 -0.72 3.11 3.13
N GLU A 83 -0.27 3.13 1.87
CA GLU A 83 1.02 2.61 1.43
C GLU A 83 1.77 3.63 0.56
N PRO A 84 2.47 4.62 1.13
CA PRO A 84 3.39 5.45 0.37
C PRO A 84 4.73 4.74 0.18
N ARG A 85 5.23 4.79 -1.05
CA ARG A 85 6.50 4.25 -1.51
C ARG A 85 7.30 5.36 -2.18
N TYR A 86 8.61 5.27 -2.03
CA TYR A 86 9.52 6.24 -2.64
C TYR A 86 10.78 5.54 -3.13
N THR A 87 11.26 5.97 -4.29
CA THR A 87 12.54 5.60 -4.87
C THR A 87 13.14 6.87 -5.45
N VAL A 88 14.20 7.37 -4.81
CA VAL A 88 14.81 8.67 -5.17
C VAL A 88 16.23 8.44 -5.64
N PHE A 89 16.55 8.92 -6.84
CA PHE A 89 17.92 8.97 -7.35
C PHE A 89 18.49 10.36 -7.06
N THR A 90 19.56 10.43 -6.26
CA THR A 90 20.22 11.72 -5.98
C THR A 90 21.09 12.18 -7.15
N TYR A 91 21.70 13.37 -7.03
CA TYR A 91 22.65 13.90 -8.01
C TYR A 91 23.69 12.84 -8.44
N ARG A 92 23.85 12.65 -9.76
CA ARG A 92 24.71 11.64 -10.39
C ARG A 92 24.50 10.20 -9.89
N GLU A 93 23.32 9.89 -9.37
CA GLU A 93 22.97 8.59 -8.77
C GLU A 93 23.92 8.09 -7.67
N HIS A 94 24.61 8.99 -6.96
CA HIS A 94 25.53 8.56 -5.91
C HIS A 94 24.83 7.83 -4.76
N TYR A 95 23.57 8.18 -4.50
CA TYR A 95 22.73 7.56 -3.48
C TYR A 95 21.35 7.21 -4.03
N LEU A 96 20.80 6.14 -3.48
CA LEU A 96 19.46 5.63 -3.75
C LEU A 96 18.72 5.41 -2.42
N PRO A 97 18.14 6.46 -1.83
CA PRO A 97 17.11 6.32 -0.81
C PRO A 97 15.88 5.66 -1.42
N ARG A 98 15.47 4.54 -0.83
CA ARG A 98 14.29 3.79 -1.28
C ARG A 98 13.55 3.22 -0.10
N GLY A 99 12.23 3.33 -0.11
CA GLY A 99 11.44 2.75 0.98
C GLY A 99 9.95 2.67 0.73
N MET A 100 9.28 2.16 1.74
CA MET A 100 7.84 1.96 1.81
C MET A 100 7.40 2.12 3.26
N PHE A 101 6.31 2.84 3.47
CA PHE A 101 5.56 2.80 4.71
C PHE A 101 4.22 2.13 4.43
N LEU A 102 3.71 1.39 5.41
CA LEU A 102 2.43 0.71 5.30
C LEU A 102 1.71 0.83 6.64
N TYR A 103 0.59 1.54 6.62
CA TYR A 103 -0.36 1.56 7.73
C TYR A 103 -1.57 0.70 7.36
N THR A 104 -1.94 -0.21 8.24
CA THR A 104 -3.11 -1.08 8.05
C THR A 104 -3.99 -1.07 9.28
N LEU A 105 -5.29 -0.90 9.07
CA LEU A 105 -6.36 -1.21 10.01
C LEU A 105 -7.25 -2.24 9.31
N PHE A 106 -7.25 -3.48 9.81
CA PHE A 106 -8.00 -4.55 9.17
C PHE A 106 -8.77 -5.36 10.23
N PRO A 107 -10.02 -4.99 10.54
CA PRO A 107 -10.88 -5.82 11.36
C PRO A 107 -11.20 -7.12 10.61
N GLU A 108 -10.87 -8.26 11.22
CA GLU A 108 -11.08 -9.59 10.67
C GLU A 108 -11.76 -10.51 11.69
N PHE A 109 -12.49 -11.49 11.18
CA PHE A 109 -13.13 -12.50 12.01
C PHE A 109 -12.16 -13.64 12.26
N TYR A 110 -11.89 -13.88 13.53
CA TYR A 110 -11.10 -14.99 14.03
C TYR A 110 -12.04 -16.10 14.49
N TYR A 111 -11.78 -17.34 14.05
CA TYR A 111 -12.62 -18.50 14.36
C TYR A 111 -11.99 -19.45 15.37
N GLY A 112 -10.81 -19.12 15.93
CA GLY A 112 -10.05 -20.00 16.81
C GLY A 112 -8.95 -20.80 16.08
N ILE A 113 -8.28 -21.67 16.83
CA ILE A 113 -7.25 -22.59 16.34
C ILE A 113 -7.74 -24.02 16.55
N GLY A 114 -7.66 -24.87 15.52
CA GLY A 114 -8.01 -26.29 15.58
C GLY A 114 -9.21 -26.67 14.70
N ASN A 115 -9.41 -27.97 14.49
CA ASN A 115 -10.50 -28.50 13.65
C ASN A 115 -11.88 -28.49 14.35
N GLU A 116 -11.94 -28.30 15.67
CA GLU A 116 -13.18 -28.31 16.45
C GLU A 116 -13.80 -26.92 16.64
N THR A 117 -13.34 -25.92 15.87
CA THR A 117 -13.88 -24.56 15.94
C THR A 117 -15.29 -24.51 15.36
N THR A 118 -16.22 -23.94 16.09
CA THR A 118 -17.61 -23.72 15.64
C THR A 118 -17.85 -22.25 15.29
N ASP A 119 -18.82 -21.97 14.40
CA ASP A 119 -19.22 -20.61 14.03
C ASP A 119 -19.63 -19.76 15.26
N SER A 120 -20.05 -20.40 16.34
CA SER A 120 -20.38 -19.75 17.62
C SER A 120 -19.17 -19.12 18.32
N GLN A 121 -17.94 -19.52 17.96
CA GLN A 121 -16.68 -19.02 18.52
C GLN A 121 -16.07 -17.88 17.68
N LYS A 122 -16.81 -17.40 16.66
CA LYS A 122 -16.41 -16.27 15.83
C LYS A 122 -16.22 -15.01 16.66
N GLU A 123 -15.06 -14.42 16.55
CA GLU A 123 -14.68 -13.20 17.26
C GLU A 123 -14.17 -12.15 16.28
N LEU A 124 -14.60 -10.90 16.43
CA LEU A 124 -14.03 -9.81 15.66
C LEU A 124 -12.73 -9.36 16.34
N ILE A 125 -11.61 -9.55 15.67
CA ILE A 125 -10.31 -9.02 16.08
C ILE A 125 -9.97 -7.85 15.17
N SER A 126 -9.64 -6.71 15.78
CA SER A 126 -9.20 -5.52 15.06
C SER A 126 -7.83 -5.13 15.59
N TYR A 127 -6.87 -4.90 14.71
CA TYR A 127 -5.56 -4.39 15.08
C TYR A 127 -5.10 -3.34 14.08
N LYS A 128 -4.24 -2.44 14.58
CA LYS A 128 -3.50 -1.50 13.76
C LYS A 128 -2.08 -2.00 13.58
N SER A 129 -1.55 -1.87 12.36
CA SER A 129 -0.14 -2.13 12.11
C SER A 129 0.51 -0.98 11.36
N LEU A 130 1.76 -0.71 11.73
CA LEU A 130 2.66 0.20 11.05
C LEU A 130 3.89 -0.59 10.62
N ARG A 131 4.21 -0.55 9.33
CA ARG A 131 5.42 -1.15 8.78
C ARG A 131 6.20 -0.09 8.04
N ALA A 132 7.52 -0.12 8.17
CA ALA A 132 8.41 0.75 7.43
C ALA A 132 9.62 -0.06 6.93
N TYR A 133 9.91 0.07 5.65
CA TYR A 133 11.09 -0.50 5.03
C TYR A 133 11.86 0.63 4.39
N ASN A 134 13.05 0.91 4.92
CA ASN A 134 13.89 2.00 4.42
C ASN A 134 15.24 1.44 4.02
N ARG A 135 15.74 1.86 2.87
CA ARG A 135 17.05 1.48 2.34
C ARG A 135 17.79 2.74 1.95
N PHE A 136 19.02 2.85 2.44
CA PHE A 136 19.94 3.91 2.10
C PHE A 136 21.13 3.27 1.43
N LEU A 137 21.17 3.38 0.10
CA LEU A 137 22.16 2.68 -0.71
C LEU A 137 23.08 3.69 -1.39
N ARG A 138 24.36 3.36 -1.47
CA ARG A 138 25.37 4.13 -2.21
C ARG A 138 25.76 3.37 -3.47
N GLN A 139 25.94 4.08 -4.58
CA GLN A 139 26.42 3.48 -5.82
C GLN A 139 27.89 3.06 -5.68
N VAL A 140 28.17 1.79 -5.97
CA VAL A 140 29.53 1.21 -5.96
C VAL A 140 30.04 0.99 -7.38
N ARG A 141 29.13 0.62 -8.29
CA ARG A 141 29.36 0.56 -9.74
C ARG A 141 28.10 1.07 -10.45
N PRO A 142 28.19 1.49 -11.72
CA PRO A 142 27.00 1.80 -12.50
C PRO A 142 25.97 0.66 -12.41
N GLY A 143 24.76 0.99 -11.97
CA GLY A 143 23.68 0.02 -11.74
C GLY A 143 23.84 -0.91 -10.52
N LEU A 144 24.86 -0.75 -9.66
CA LEU A 144 25.03 -1.51 -8.43
C LEU A 144 25.12 -0.58 -7.22
N PHE A 145 24.16 -0.76 -6.30
CA PHE A 145 24.02 0.01 -5.08
C PHE A 145 24.16 -0.89 -3.87
N VAL A 146 24.93 -0.46 -2.86
CA VAL A 146 25.14 -1.21 -1.62
C VAL A 146 24.99 -0.26 -0.45
N GLY A 147 24.37 -0.71 0.64
CA GLY A 147 24.24 0.10 1.84
C GLY A 147 23.44 -0.58 2.93
N LEU A 148 22.74 0.22 3.72
CA LEU A 148 21.99 -0.23 4.89
C LEU A 148 20.51 -0.31 4.58
N GLN A 149 19.84 -1.24 5.27
CA GLN A 149 18.39 -1.35 5.29
C GLN A 149 17.88 -1.41 6.73
N GLN A 150 16.71 -0.83 6.93
CA GLN A 150 15.95 -0.88 8.16
C GLN A 150 14.55 -1.43 7.86
N GLN A 151 14.09 -2.33 8.72
CA GLN A 151 12.74 -2.86 8.72
C GLN A 151 12.13 -2.62 10.09
N PHE A 152 10.98 -1.99 10.12
CA PHE A 152 10.24 -1.71 11.34
C PHE A 152 8.83 -2.27 11.19
N PHE A 153 8.37 -2.96 12.22
CA PHE A 153 7.03 -3.49 12.31
C PHE A 153 6.49 -3.20 13.70
N LYS A 154 5.31 -2.62 13.77
CA LYS A 154 4.61 -2.39 15.01
C LYS A 154 3.15 -2.78 14.85
N THR A 155 2.68 -3.70 15.68
CA THR A 155 1.26 -4.02 15.83
C THR A 155 0.79 -3.47 17.16
N PHE A 156 -0.33 -2.76 17.15
CA PHE A 156 -0.87 -2.05 18.31
C PHE A 156 -2.39 -1.93 18.24
N ASP A 157 -3.01 -1.51 19.34
CA ASP A 157 -4.47 -1.28 19.43
C ASP A 157 -5.26 -2.53 19.01
N VAL A 158 -4.88 -3.67 19.59
CA VAL A 158 -5.55 -4.96 19.37
C VAL A 158 -6.83 -4.98 20.21
N ASN A 159 -7.97 -4.87 19.54
CA ASN A 159 -9.30 -4.88 20.13
C ASN A 159 -10.06 -6.14 19.75
N ARG A 160 -10.93 -6.58 20.67
CA ARG A 160 -11.72 -7.80 20.55
C ARG A 160 -13.17 -7.53 20.90
N SER A 161 -14.09 -8.23 20.23
CA SER A 161 -15.53 -8.11 20.50
C SER A 161 -16.03 -9.05 21.60
N SER A 162 -15.23 -10.03 22.04
CA SER A 162 -15.63 -11.08 22.96
C SER A 162 -14.75 -11.10 24.22
N GLU A 163 -15.36 -11.27 25.40
CA GLU A 163 -14.66 -11.55 26.66
C GLU A 163 -14.34 -13.05 26.83
N ALA A 164 -14.54 -13.86 25.78
CA ALA A 164 -14.31 -15.30 25.84
C ALA A 164 -12.89 -15.61 26.35
N PRO A 165 -12.73 -16.68 27.17
CA PRO A 165 -11.51 -16.98 27.92
C PRO A 165 -10.41 -17.57 27.03
N PHE A 166 -10.14 -16.98 25.87
CA PHE A 166 -8.99 -17.33 25.06
C PHE A 166 -7.79 -16.50 25.54
N PRO A 167 -6.75 -17.11 26.12
CA PRO A 167 -5.67 -16.38 26.73
C PRO A 167 -4.73 -15.82 25.67
N MET A 168 -5.06 -14.69 25.03
CA MET A 168 -4.11 -13.97 24.16
C MET A 168 -2.88 -13.49 24.93
N ASN A 169 -3.07 -13.27 26.23
CA ASN A 169 -2.06 -12.97 27.23
C ASN A 169 -1.06 -14.12 27.46
N THR A 170 -1.31 -15.35 26.98
CA THR A 170 -0.30 -16.42 26.95
C THR A 170 0.39 -16.55 25.58
N LEU A 171 -0.12 -15.89 24.54
CA LEU A 171 0.47 -15.89 23.21
C LEU A 171 1.48 -14.75 23.07
N ILE A 172 2.71 -15.10 22.66
CA ILE A 172 3.76 -14.12 22.37
C ILE A 172 3.28 -13.19 21.25
N GLY A 173 3.21 -11.89 21.53
CA GLY A 173 2.74 -10.88 20.58
C GLY A 173 1.21 -10.67 20.54
N GLY A 174 0.45 -11.31 21.42
CA GLY A 174 -1.01 -11.25 21.46
C GLY A 174 -1.60 -9.86 21.73
N LEU A 175 -0.88 -8.98 22.44
CA LEU A 175 -1.31 -7.60 22.74
C LEU A 175 -0.67 -6.56 21.82
N GLY A 176 0.06 -7.01 20.80
CA GLY A 176 0.89 -6.18 19.96
C GLY A 176 2.37 -6.56 20.05
N SER A 177 3.14 -6.04 19.12
CA SER A 177 4.57 -6.33 19.00
C SER A 177 5.28 -5.15 18.37
N VAL A 178 6.56 -5.01 18.71
CA VAL A 178 7.47 -4.09 18.03
C VAL A 178 8.70 -4.89 17.61
N VAL A 179 8.99 -4.87 16.32
CA VAL A 179 10.13 -5.53 15.72
C VAL A 179 10.91 -4.48 14.93
N ASN A 180 12.20 -4.37 15.21
CA ASN A 180 13.13 -3.53 14.47
C ASN A 180 14.26 -4.42 13.96
N GLY A 181 14.52 -4.37 12.67
CA GLY A 181 15.61 -5.07 12.01
C GLY A 181 16.49 -4.06 11.29
N VAL A 182 17.80 -4.17 11.46
CA VAL A 182 18.79 -3.43 10.68
C VAL A 182 19.66 -4.46 9.98
N GLY A 183 20.02 -4.18 8.73
CA GLY A 183 20.88 -5.06 7.95
C GLY A 183 21.54 -4.35 6.79
N VAL A 184 22.27 -5.12 6.00
CA VAL A 184 22.87 -4.65 4.75
C VAL A 184 21.99 -5.02 3.57
N ALA A 185 22.06 -4.23 2.50
CA ALA A 185 21.34 -4.48 1.26
C ALA A 185 22.21 -4.15 0.06
N ALA A 186 22.07 -4.96 -0.99
CA ALA A 186 22.65 -4.70 -2.31
C ALA A 186 21.54 -4.77 -3.36
N VAL A 187 21.53 -3.81 -4.28
CA VAL A 187 20.55 -3.72 -5.37
C VAL A 187 21.31 -3.54 -6.67
N ARG A 188 21.07 -4.45 -7.61
CA ARG A 188 21.51 -4.29 -9.00
C ARG A 188 20.31 -3.86 -9.84
N ASP A 189 20.36 -2.65 -10.37
CA ASP A 189 19.31 -2.08 -11.21
C ASP A 189 19.91 -1.51 -12.49
N THR A 190 19.82 -2.30 -13.57
CA THR A 190 20.29 -1.95 -14.91
C THR A 190 19.18 -1.44 -15.82
N ARG A 191 18.02 -1.05 -15.25
CA ARG A 191 16.89 -0.56 -16.04
C ARG A 191 17.04 0.93 -16.33
N ASP A 192 16.70 1.31 -17.56
CA ASP A 192 16.72 2.70 -18.03
C ASP A 192 15.45 3.48 -17.66
N THR A 193 14.36 2.78 -17.37
CA THR A 193 13.12 3.35 -16.85
C THR A 193 12.94 2.97 -15.38
N PRO A 194 12.52 3.91 -14.50
CA PRO A 194 12.02 3.52 -13.19
C PRO A 194 10.86 2.57 -13.44
N GLY A 195 10.82 1.47 -12.69
CA GLY A 195 9.75 0.50 -12.78
C GLY A 195 8.42 1.09 -12.34
N LEU A 196 7.81 1.92 -13.18
CA LEU A 196 6.39 1.87 -13.44
C LEU A 196 6.18 0.46 -13.97
N VAL A 197 5.98 -0.44 -13.02
CA VAL A 197 5.47 -1.74 -13.37
C VAL A 197 4.17 -1.43 -14.09
N CYS A 198 4.11 -1.78 -15.37
CA CYS A 198 2.86 -2.15 -16.03
C CYS A 198 2.24 -3.35 -15.29
N ARG A 199 1.96 -3.19 -13.99
CA ARG A 199 1.16 -4.07 -13.12
C ARG A 199 -0.21 -3.48 -12.87
N CYS A 200 -0.52 -2.31 -13.43
CA CYS A 200 -1.87 -1.75 -13.38
C CYS A 200 -2.90 -2.54 -14.22
N ILE A 201 -2.51 -3.57 -14.99
CA ILE A 201 -3.49 -4.36 -15.77
C ILE A 201 -3.54 -5.85 -15.37
N GLN A 202 -2.56 -6.37 -14.62
CA GLN A 202 -2.49 -7.82 -14.38
C GLN A 202 -3.16 -8.30 -13.08
N HIS A 203 -3.68 -7.41 -12.24
CA HIS A 203 -4.51 -7.79 -11.07
C HIS A 203 -5.95 -7.28 -11.11
N ALA A 204 -6.39 -6.68 -12.22
CA ALA A 204 -7.80 -6.36 -12.44
C ALA A 204 -8.60 -7.53 -13.06
N ILE A 205 -7.94 -8.65 -13.41
CA ILE A 205 -8.59 -9.86 -13.93
C ILE A 205 -7.90 -11.11 -13.34
N ARG A 206 -8.09 -11.35 -12.04
CA ARG A 206 -8.18 -12.74 -11.55
C ARG A 206 -9.66 -13.06 -11.36
N SER A 207 -10.26 -13.36 -12.50
CA SER A 207 -11.45 -14.20 -12.66
C SER A 207 -11.50 -15.29 -11.59
N GLY A 208 -12.72 -15.52 -11.07
CA GLY A 208 -12.98 -16.52 -10.06
C GLY A 208 -12.57 -17.92 -10.50
N ALA A 209 -11.88 -18.61 -9.59
CA ALA A 209 -11.92 -20.05 -9.45
C ALA A 209 -11.44 -20.34 -8.03
N GLY A 210 -12.35 -20.88 -7.21
CA GLY A 210 -12.02 -21.31 -5.87
C GLY A 210 -10.91 -22.34 -5.89
N GLN A 211 -10.06 -22.30 -4.88
CA GLN A 211 -9.37 -23.50 -4.39
C GLN A 211 -8.96 -23.28 -2.94
N SER A 212 -9.75 -23.92 -2.08
CA SER A 212 -9.38 -24.58 -0.82
C SER A 212 -7.90 -24.53 -0.46
N VAL A 213 -7.60 -23.88 0.66
CA VAL A 213 -6.31 -23.99 1.34
C VAL A 213 -6.34 -25.26 2.19
N ARG A 214 -5.63 -26.29 1.73
CA ARG A 214 -5.32 -27.50 2.48
C ARG A 214 -3.96 -27.27 3.17
N LEU A 215 -3.96 -27.12 4.49
CA LEU A 215 -2.74 -27.12 5.30
C LEU A 215 -2.56 -28.53 5.88
N TYR A 216 -1.37 -29.10 5.65
CA TYR A 216 -0.77 -30.08 6.55
C TYR A 216 0.02 -29.31 7.61
#